data_AF-A0A0M3RFE2-F1
#
_entry.id   AF-A0A0M3RFE2-F1
#
_cell.length_a   1.000
_cell.length_b   1.000
_cell.length_c   1.000
_cell.angle_alpha   90.00
_cell.angle_beta   90.00
_cell.angle_gamma   90.00
#
_symmetry.space_group_name_H-M   'P 1'
#
loop_
_entity.id
_entity.type
_entity.pdbx_description
1 polymer ?
#
loop_
_entity_poly.entity_id
_entity_poly.type
_entity_poly.pdbx_seq_one_letter_code
_entity_poly.pdbx_strand_id
1 'polypeptide(L)'
;MSLNVSAARQQARAIGNNADTVKAISNQLESFQYNLNSHWQAEEMTYVNRAFNRIQQELSSIAVTLNQLESSIIDAAETIRREEELEEKRQQEEEKRKQEELEAKMKLSGGMR
;
A
#
# COMPACT_ATOMS: atom_id res chain seq x y z
N MET A 1 -12.43 15.84 2.83
CA MET A 1 -11.07 15.41 3.21
C MET A 1 -10.45 14.91 1.93
N SER A 2 -9.28 15.40 1.52
CA SER A 2 -8.56 14.80 0.40
C SER A 2 -7.47 13.90 0.95
N LEU A 3 -7.50 12.62 0.58
CA LEU A 3 -6.37 11.75 0.87
C LEU A 3 -5.18 12.19 0.01
N ASN A 4 -4.01 12.37 0.62
CA ASN A 4 -2.79 12.50 -0.16
C ASN A 4 -2.36 11.12 -0.67
N VAL A 5 -2.94 10.72 -1.80
CA VAL A 5 -2.66 9.45 -2.50
C VAL A 5 -1.16 9.29 -2.77
N SER A 6 -0.46 10.39 -3.07
CA SER A 6 0.98 10.33 -3.32
C SER A 6 1.78 9.94 -2.06
N ALA A 7 1.40 10.49 -0.90
CA ALA A 7 2.00 10.13 0.39
C ALA A 7 1.68 8.67 0.77
N ALA A 8 0.43 8.23 0.57
CA ALA A 8 0.04 6.85 0.82
C ALA A 8 0.83 5.85 -0.04
N ARG A 9 1.01 6.14 -1.34
CA ARG A 9 1.85 5.33 -2.24
C ARG A 9 3.30 5.31 -1.79
N GLN A 10 3.83 6.44 -1.31
CA GLN A 10 5.21 6.50 -0.82
C GLN A 10 5.40 5.64 0.43
N GLN A 11 4.46 5.68 1.38
CA GLN A 11 4.48 4.84 2.57
C GLN A 11 4.35 3.36 2.22
N ALA A 12 3.46 3.01 1.28
CA ALA A 12 3.30 1.64 0.79
C ALA A 12 4.61 1.09 0.19
N ARG A 13 5.29 1.88 -0.64
CA ARG A 13 6.60 1.50 -1.21
C ARG A 13 7.67 1.30 -0.15
N ALA A 14 7.67 2.11 0.91
CA ALA A 14 8.59 1.91 2.03
C ALA A 14 8.34 0.56 2.73
N ILE A 15 7.09 0.13 2.83
CA ILE A 15 6.71 -1.19 3.34
C ILE A 15 7.22 -2.30 2.40
N GLY A 16 7.06 -2.16 1.09
CA GLY A 16 7.60 -3.08 0.08
C GLY A 16 9.12 -3.24 0.20
N ASN A 17 9.85 -2.13 0.31
CA ASN A 17 11.30 -2.14 0.50
C ASN A 17 11.73 -2.88 1.79
N ASN A 18 10.95 -2.75 2.86
CA ASN A 18 11.18 -3.52 4.09
C ASN A 18 10.95 -5.02 3.87
N ALA A 19 9.95 -5.40 3.07
CA ALA A 19 9.72 -6.80 2.72
C ALA A 19 10.92 -7.40 1.97
N ASP A 20 11.52 -6.64 1.05
CA ASP A 20 12.72 -7.07 0.32
C ASP A 20 13.95 -7.16 1.23
N THR A 21 14.08 -6.24 2.18
CA THR A 21 15.14 -6.30 3.20
C THR A 21 15.01 -7.57 4.05
N VAL A 22 13.79 -7.92 4.48
CA VAL A 22 13.53 -9.16 5.22
C VAL A 22 13.88 -10.41 4.41
N LYS A 23 13.54 -10.44 3.11
CA LYS A 23 13.95 -11.54 2.21
C LYS A 23 15.46 -11.65 2.09
N ALA A 24 16.17 -10.52 1.96
CA ALA A 24 17.63 -10.52 1.89
C ALA A 24 18.26 -11.10 3.17
N ILE A 25 17.74 -10.72 4.34
CA ILE A 25 18.19 -11.27 5.63
C ILE A 25 17.93 -12.78 5.70
N SER A 26 16.77 -13.25 5.22
CA SER A 26 16.45 -14.69 5.17
C SER A 26 17.47 -15.48 4.34
N ASN A 27 17.86 -14.96 3.18
CA ASN A 27 18.85 -15.59 2.30
C ASN A 27 20.25 -15.60 2.93
N GLN A 28 20.60 -14.55 3.67
CA GLN A 28 21.85 -14.50 4.43
C GLN A 28 21.87 -15.55 5.55
N LEU A 29 20.75 -15.72 6.27
CA LEU A 29 20.62 -16.76 7.29
C LEU A 29 20.77 -18.17 6.71
N GLU A 30 20.21 -18.43 5.52
CA GLU A 30 20.40 -19.71 4.82
C GLU A 30 21.88 -19.96 4.50
N SER A 31 22.58 -18.93 4.02
CA SER A 31 24.02 -19.02 3.73
C SER A 31 24.84 -19.28 5.00
N PHE A 32 24.50 -18.64 6.13
CA PHE A 32 25.13 -18.90 7.41
C PHE A 32 24.88 -20.32 7.92
N GLN A 33 23.64 -20.80 7.80
CA GLN A 33 23.28 -22.16 8.16
C GLN A 33 24.09 -23.18 7.35
N TYR A 34 24.21 -22.97 6.03
CA TYR A 34 25.03 -23.83 5.17
C TYR A 34 26.50 -23.85 5.62
N ASN A 35 27.09 -22.68 5.86
CA ASN A 35 28.48 -22.58 6.30
C ASN A 35 28.71 -23.29 7.65
N LEU A 36 27.81 -23.07 8.62
CA LEU A 36 27.86 -23.74 9.92
C LEU A 36 27.83 -25.27 9.78
N ASN A 37 26.91 -25.81 8.98
CA ASN A 37 26.81 -27.25 8.75
C ASN A 37 28.02 -27.84 8.01
N SER A 38 28.73 -27.04 7.20
CA SER A 38 29.96 -27.50 6.53
C SER A 38 31.17 -27.63 7.47
N HIS A 39 31.18 -26.89 8.59
CA HIS A 39 32.32 -26.85 9.51
C HIS A 39 32.04 -27.53 10.86
N TRP A 40 30.77 -27.62 11.26
CA TRP A 40 30.38 -28.20 12.54
C TRP A 40 29.33 -29.29 12.31
N GLN A 41 29.73 -30.55 12.55
CA GLN A 41 28.89 -31.74 12.37
C GLN A 41 28.61 -32.43 13.71
N ALA A 42 28.15 -31.66 14.70
CA ALA A 42 27.80 -32.20 16.02
C ALA A 42 26.28 -32.40 16.14
N GLU A 43 25.85 -33.27 17.07
CA GLU A 43 24.43 -33.58 17.27
C GLU A 43 23.61 -32.33 17.64
N GLU A 44 24.24 -31.40 18.36
CA GLU A 44 23.66 -30.12 18.79
C GLU A 44 23.24 -29.24 17.60
N MET A 45 23.87 -29.41 16.43
CA MET A 45 23.48 -28.70 15.20
C MET A 45 22.05 -29.00 14.78
N THR A 46 21.47 -30.12 15.23
CA THR A 46 20.04 -30.41 15.02
C THR A 46 19.16 -29.33 15.64
N TYR A 47 19.48 -28.84 16.84
CA TYR A 47 18.69 -27.80 17.52
C TYR A 47 18.91 -26.43 16.88
N VAL A 48 20.16 -26.14 16.51
CA VAL A 48 20.54 -24.90 15.80
C VAL A 48 19.82 -24.82 14.45
N ASN A 49 19.83 -25.89 13.67
CA ASN A 49 19.14 -25.97 12.38
C ASN A 49 17.62 -25.81 12.53
N ARG A 50 17.00 -26.38 13.57
CA ARG A 50 15.57 -26.14 13.85
C ARG A 50 15.30 -24.67 14.13
N ALA A 51 16.17 -23.98 14.87
CA ALA A 51 16.03 -22.56 15.15
C ALA A 51 16.16 -21.73 13.85
N PHE A 52 17.16 -22.01 13.01
CA PHE A 52 17.29 -21.37 11.69
C PHE A 52 16.03 -21.54 10.84
N ASN A 53 15.54 -22.78 10.70
CA ASN A 53 14.36 -23.06 9.89
C ASN A 53 13.13 -22.31 10.41
N ARG A 54 12.95 -22.21 11.74
CA ARG A 54 11.85 -21.46 12.34
C ARG A 54 11.96 -19.96 12.05
N ILE A 55 13.15 -19.38 12.24
CA ILE A 55 13.38 -17.95 11.95
C ILE A 55 13.11 -17.66 10.47
N GLN A 56 13.58 -18.50 9.55
CA GLN A 56 13.33 -18.35 8.12
C GLN A 56 11.85 -18.40 7.77
N GLN A 57 11.09 -19.31 8.39
CA GLN A 57 9.63 -19.37 8.21
C GLN A 57 8.94 -18.10 8.71
N GLU A 58 9.34 -17.59 9.88
CA GLU A 58 8.80 -16.34 10.44
C GLU A 58 9.15 -15.14 9.55
N LEU A 59 10.39 -15.02 9.07
CA LEU A 59 10.82 -13.95 8.14
C LEU A 59 10.06 -14.02 6.81
N SER A 60 9.87 -15.21 6.25
CA SER A 60 9.09 -15.39 5.02
C SER A 60 7.64 -14.94 5.22
N SER A 61 7.03 -15.30 6.36
CA SER A 61 5.66 -14.88 6.69
C SER A 61 5.54 -13.36 6.84
N ILE A 62 6.51 -12.73 7.52
CA ILE A 62 6.59 -11.27 7.67
C ILE A 62 6.71 -10.60 6.30
N ALA A 63 7.60 -11.09 5.43
CA ALA A 63 7.77 -10.53 4.10
C ALA A 63 6.49 -10.63 3.24
N VAL A 64 5.76 -11.75 3.32
CA VAL A 64 4.46 -11.90 2.64
C VAL A 64 3.45 -10.87 3.18
N THR A 65 3.36 -10.73 4.51
CA THR A 65 2.45 -9.79 5.16
C THR A 65 2.74 -8.34 4.77
N LEU A 66 4.02 -7.95 4.71
CA LEU A 66 4.43 -6.61 4.29
C LEU A 66 4.04 -6.33 2.83
N ASN A 67 4.27 -7.28 1.91
CA ASN A 67 3.85 -7.14 0.51
C ASN A 67 2.32 -7.01 0.37
N GLN A 68 1.55 -7.80 1.14
CA GLN A 68 0.09 -7.70 1.16
C GLN A 68 -0.38 -6.34 1.69
N LEU A 69 0.28 -5.82 2.73
CA LEU A 69 -0.01 -4.51 3.29
C LEU A 69 0.29 -3.38 2.31
N GLU A 70 1.43 -3.44 1.61
CA GLU A 70 1.76 -2.51 0.53
C GLU A 70 0.64 -2.47 -0.53
N SER A 71 0.25 -3.64 -1.06
CA SER A 71 -0.82 -3.72 -2.07
C SER A 71 -2.13 -3.14 -1.53
N SER A 72 -2.52 -3.54 -0.32
CA SER A 72 -3.78 -3.10 0.29
C SER A 72 -3.84 -1.59 0.49
N ILE A 73 -2.73 -0.95 0.88
CA ILE A 73 -2.66 0.51 1.03
C ILE A 73 -2.78 1.20 -0.34
N ILE A 74 -2.11 0.69 -1.36
CA ILE A 74 -2.20 1.25 -2.72
C ILE A 74 -3.64 1.14 -3.23
N ASP A 75 -4.27 -0.02 -3.11
CA ASP A 75 -5.63 -0.27 -3.58
C ASP A 75 -6.66 0.60 -2.85
N ALA A 76 -6.53 0.75 -1.53
CA ALA A 76 -7.37 1.62 -0.73
C ALA A 76 -7.21 3.09 -1.13
N ALA A 77 -5.96 3.55 -1.32
CA ALA A 77 -5.68 4.92 -1.73
C ALA A 77 -6.24 5.24 -3.12
N GLU A 78 -6.15 4.32 -4.08
CA GLU A 78 -6.73 4.47 -5.41
C GLU A 78 -8.25 4.41 -5.41
N THR A 79 -8.84 3.61 -4.52
CA THR A 79 -10.30 3.56 -4.34
C THR A 79 -10.84 4.87 -3.78
N ILE A 80 -10.23 5.39 -2.71
CA ILE A 80 -10.58 6.69 -2.12
C ILE A 80 -10.46 7.80 -3.17
N ARG A 81 -9.38 7.82 -3.95
CA ARG A 81 -9.20 8.81 -5.02
C ARG A 81 -10.34 8.80 -6.04
N ARG A 82 -10.76 7.61 -6.48
CA ARG A 82 -11.85 7.46 -7.46
C ARG A 82 -13.18 7.94 -6.86
N GLU A 83 -13.44 7.65 -5.59
CA GLU A 83 -14.62 8.14 -4.89
C GLU A 83 -14.62 9.68 -4.76
N GLU A 84 -13.47 10.27 -4.40
CA GLU A 84 -13.28 11.72 -4.34
C GLU A 84 -13.49 12.37 -5.72
N GLU A 85 -12.91 11.84 -6.79
CA GLU A 85 -13.06 12.36 -8.16
C GLU A 85 -14.51 12.28 -8.67
N LEU A 86 -15.26 11.25 -8.29
CA LEU A 86 -16.69 11.14 -8.62
C LEU A 86 -17.53 12.18 -7.87
N GLU A 87 -17.22 12.41 -6.60
CA GLU A 87 -17.91 13.42 -5.80
C GLU A 87 -17.63 14.84 -6.32
N GLU A 88 -16.38 15.16 -6.65
CA GLU A 88 -16.00 16.44 -7.24
C GLU A 88 -16.76 16.71 -8.55
N LYS A 89 -16.88 15.70 -9.43
CA LYS A 89 -17.67 15.83 -10.66
C LYS A 89 -19.15 16.10 -10.39
N ARG A 90 -19.77 15.39 -9.43
CA ARG A 90 -21.16 15.63 -9.05
C ARG A 90 -21.39 17.06 -8.55
N GLN A 91 -20.47 17.56 -7.73
CA GLN A 91 -20.55 18.93 -7.20
C GLN A 91 -20.41 19.97 -8.31
N GLN A 92 -19.45 19.79 -9.23
CA GLN A 92 -19.28 20.69 -10.38
C GLN A 92 -20.50 20.72 -11.29
N GLU A 93 -21.11 19.56 -11.57
CA GLU A 93 -22.34 19.48 -12.36
C GLU A 93 -23.52 20.18 -11.67
N GLU A 94 -23.66 20.02 -10.36
CA GLU A 94 -24.73 20.67 -9.60
C GLU A 94 -24.54 22.19 -9.54
N GLU A 95 -23.31 22.67 -9.33
CA GLU A 95 -22.98 24.09 -9.35
C GLU A 95 -23.25 24.71 -10.72
N LYS A 96 -22.85 24.01 -11.80
CA LYS A 96 -23.10 24.46 -13.17
C LYS A 96 -24.61 24.56 -13.46
N ARG A 97 -25.40 23.55 -13.05
CA ARG A 97 -26.86 23.60 -13.18
C ARG A 97 -27.49 24.76 -12.40
N LYS A 98 -27.03 25.02 -11.18
CA LYS A 98 -27.49 26.16 -10.37
C LYS A 98 -27.16 27.49 -11.06
N GLN A 99 -25.97 27.63 -11.63
CA GLN A 99 -25.59 28.84 -12.38
C GLN A 99 -26.47 29.03 -13.63
N GLU A 100 -26.69 27.97 -14.42
CA GLU A 100 -27.55 28.03 -15.61
C GLU A 100 -29.00 28.40 -15.26
N GLU A 101 -29.55 27.85 -14.17
CA GLU A 101 -30.89 28.20 -13.68
C GLU A 101 -30.99 29.67 -13.22
N LEU A 102 -29.96 30.18 -12.55
CA LEU A 102 -29.90 31.58 -12.12
C LEU A 102 -29.81 32.53 -13.32
N GLU A 103 -28.97 32.21 -14.30
CA GLU A 103 -28.87 32.99 -15.54
C GLU A 103 -30.17 32.98 -16.35
N ALA A 104 -30.83 31.82 -16.47
CA ALA A 104 -32.11 31.71 -17.15
C ALA A 104 -33.19 32.57 -16.47
N LYS A 105 -33.26 32.54 -15.13
CA LYS A 105 -34.19 33.37 -14.34
C LYS A 105 -33.90 34.86 -14.51
N MET A 106 -32.63 35.28 -14.53
CA MET A 106 -32.26 36.68 -14.74
C MET A 106 -32.63 37.17 -16.16
N LYS A 107 -32.43 36.34 -17.19
CA LYS A 107 -32.82 36.68 -18.58
C LYS A 107 -34.35 36.82 -18.73
N LEU A 108 -35.13 35.95 -18.09
CA LEU A 108 -36.60 36.04 -18.08
C LEU A 108 -37.12 37.28 -17.33
N SER A 109 -36.45 37.69 -16.26
CA SER A 109 -36.81 38.90 -15.49
C SER A 109 -36.43 40.21 -16.19
N GLY A 110 -35.42 40.21 -17.07
CA GLY A 110 -34.93 41.40 -17.77
C GLY A 110 -35.72 41.76 -19.05
N GLY A 111 -36.49 40.83 -19.61
CA GLY A 111 -37.26 41.02 -20.85
C GLY A 111 -38.68 41.59 -20.66
N MET A 112 -39.05 42.02 -19.44
CA MET A 112 -40.40 42.48 -19.10
C MET A 112 -40.45 44.00 -18.83
N ARG A 113 -39.75 44.80 -19.63
CA ARG A 113 -39.82 46.27 -19.60
C ARG A 113 -40.19 46.84 -20.96
#